data_AF-A0A948TBB2-F1
#
_entry.id   AF-A0A948TBB2-F1
#
_cell.length_a   1.000
_cell.length_b   1.000
_cell.length_c   1.000
_cell.angle_alpha   90.00
_cell.angle_beta   90.00
_cell.angle_gamma   90.00
#
_symmetry.space_group_name_H-M   'P 1'
#
loop_
_entity.id
_entity.type
_entity.pdbx_description
1 polymer ?
#
loop_
_entity_poly.entity_id
_entity_poly.type
_entity_poly.pdbx_seq_one_letter_code
_entity_poly.pdbx_strand_id
1 'polypeptide(L)'
;MTEEVRKKVCEGTVADLMKDKTGKQTVITLTRKNAYRVKKIREQGTDDEAVLFHFRKRCTGMGSYVHTIEAADGETELHPSEFEKWEAVEFLYPGYLEDLLDAAYNAYRWSSFEPEARAETDIMQYEKQLVEDLKQIPEEKQNEYVSAYHSKFSALLGSLSRCASPMVTGPAKFNCQRNNKALDAYQNRFDEFHDWRNRFKAAMERMKEAAKPEEQKQEEAWNRLKRDIASSAQTIHDIDTGKARGYSRALFVSSILN
;
A
#
# COMPACT_ATOMS: atom_id res chain seq x y z
N MET A 1 16.10 -6.10 44.67
CA MET A 1 16.85 -5.31 43.67
C MET A 1 17.08 -6.20 42.47
N THR A 2 16.19 -6.12 41.49
CA THR A 2 16.32 -6.81 40.20
C THR A 2 15.69 -5.87 39.18
N GLU A 3 16.56 -5.19 38.44
CA GLU A 3 16.23 -4.15 37.47
C GLU A 3 15.43 -4.73 36.30
N GLU A 4 14.32 -4.05 35.98
CA GLU A 4 13.59 -4.24 34.72
C GLU A 4 14.43 -3.71 33.56
N VAL A 5 14.97 -4.63 32.76
CA VAL A 5 15.57 -4.31 31.47
C VAL A 5 14.46 -3.90 30.50
N ARG A 6 14.19 -2.60 30.44
CA ARG A 6 13.44 -1.95 29.35
C ARG A 6 14.17 -2.21 28.02
N LYS A 7 13.67 -3.14 27.21
CA LYS A 7 14.10 -3.31 25.81
C LYS A 7 13.67 -2.09 25.00
N LYS A 8 14.64 -1.19 24.80
CA LYS A 8 14.62 -0.12 23.80
C LYS A 8 15.06 -0.70 22.45
N VAL A 9 14.31 -0.32 21.40
CA VAL A 9 14.77 -0.03 20.03
C VAL A 9 15.25 -1.22 19.18
N CYS A 10 14.53 -1.44 18.07
CA CYS A 10 15.11 -1.91 16.81
C CYS A 10 14.55 -1.05 15.65
N GLU A 11 14.99 0.21 15.57
CA GLU A 11 14.95 1.00 14.33
C GLU A 11 16.12 0.58 13.40
N GLY A 12 16.25 -0.72 13.15
CA GLY A 12 17.42 -1.28 12.48
C GLY A 12 17.03 -2.40 11.53
N THR A 13 16.46 -2.07 10.36
CA THR A 13 16.27 -3.07 9.30
C THR A 13 16.29 -2.52 7.87
N VAL A 14 16.64 -1.24 7.64
CA VAL A 14 16.77 -0.70 6.26
C VAL A 14 18.23 -0.61 5.80
N ALA A 15 19.19 -0.56 6.72
CA ALA A 15 20.62 -0.44 6.39
C ALA A 15 21.29 -1.76 6.01
N ASP A 16 20.73 -2.92 6.39
CA ASP A 16 21.44 -4.21 6.27
C ASP A 16 21.17 -4.97 4.96
N LEU A 17 20.19 -4.56 4.16
CA LEU A 17 19.96 -5.12 2.81
C LEU A 17 20.74 -4.38 1.69
N MET A 18 21.45 -3.30 2.02
CA MET A 18 22.14 -2.42 1.05
C MET A 18 23.66 -2.41 1.21
N LYS A 19 24.23 -3.29 2.05
CA LYS A 19 25.69 -3.41 2.19
C LYS A 19 26.22 -4.38 1.14
N ASP A 20 26.79 -3.82 0.05
CA ASP A 20 27.79 -4.55 -0.71
C ASP A 20 28.91 -5.00 0.23
N LYS A 21 29.52 -6.16 -0.06
CA LYS A 21 30.56 -6.85 0.74
C LYS A 21 31.80 -6.00 1.09
N THR A 22 31.85 -4.73 0.68
CA THR A 22 32.99 -3.83 0.75
C THR A 22 32.77 -2.62 1.67
N GLY A 23 31.61 -2.50 2.35
CA GLY A 23 31.37 -1.43 3.32
C GLY A 23 31.31 0.00 2.73
N LYS A 24 31.23 0.13 1.40
CA LYS A 24 30.93 1.42 0.74
C LYS A 24 29.42 1.57 0.61
N GLN A 25 28.92 2.71 1.05
CA GLN A 25 27.55 3.16 0.81
C GLN A 25 27.35 3.20 -0.71
N THR A 26 26.49 2.35 -1.25
CA THR A 26 26.14 2.36 -2.67
C THR A 26 25.46 3.70 -2.95
N VAL A 27 26.15 4.56 -3.69
CA VAL A 27 25.59 5.81 -4.17
C VAL A 27 24.54 5.46 -5.22
N ILE A 28 23.27 5.67 -4.90
CA ILE A 28 22.16 5.43 -5.82
C ILE A 28 21.81 6.76 -6.47
N THR A 29 22.00 6.86 -7.78
CA THR A 29 21.60 8.05 -8.54
C THR A 29 20.08 8.17 -8.57
N LEU A 30 19.56 9.41 -8.44
CA LEU A 30 18.15 9.69 -8.61
C LEU A 30 17.76 9.46 -10.08
N THR A 31 16.70 8.70 -10.29
CA THR A 31 16.17 8.39 -11.63
C THR A 31 14.65 8.45 -11.59
N ARG A 32 14.00 8.48 -12.76
CA ARG A 32 12.54 8.37 -12.84
C ARG A 32 12.01 7.08 -12.22
N LYS A 33 12.83 6.02 -12.16
CA LYS A 33 12.48 4.71 -11.60
C LYS A 33 12.41 4.69 -10.09
N ASN A 34 13.25 5.47 -9.40
CA ASN A 34 13.27 5.48 -7.93
C ASN A 34 12.67 6.76 -7.32
N ALA A 35 12.51 7.84 -8.08
CA ALA A 35 12.16 9.15 -7.54
C ALA A 35 10.89 9.16 -6.68
N TYR A 36 9.88 8.37 -7.00
CA TYR A 36 8.62 8.34 -6.22
C TYR A 36 8.80 7.86 -4.77
N ARG A 37 9.87 7.11 -4.46
CA ARG A 37 10.15 6.59 -3.10
C ARG A 37 11.28 7.35 -2.40
N VAL A 38 11.90 8.33 -3.04
CA VAL A 38 12.99 9.11 -2.45
C VAL A 38 12.41 10.20 -1.55
N LYS A 39 12.99 10.36 -0.36
CA LYS A 39 12.63 11.39 0.62
C LYS A 39 13.67 12.50 0.68
N LYS A 40 14.95 12.15 0.59
CA LYS A 40 16.05 13.12 0.59
C LYS A 40 17.04 12.85 -0.52
N ILE A 41 17.53 13.92 -1.12
CA ILE A 41 18.53 13.90 -2.17
C ILE A 41 19.71 14.78 -1.81
N ARG A 42 20.86 14.53 -2.43
CA ARG A 42 22.06 15.34 -2.32
C ARG A 42 22.66 15.55 -3.70
N GLU A 43 23.28 16.69 -3.95
CA GLU A 43 23.94 16.93 -5.23
C GLU A 43 25.15 15.98 -5.40
N GLN A 44 25.31 15.44 -6.61
CA GLN A 44 26.34 14.45 -6.88
C GLN A 44 27.73 15.06 -6.79
N GLY A 45 28.62 14.41 -6.05
CA GLY A 45 30.01 14.84 -5.92
C GLY A 45 30.25 16.01 -4.96
N THR A 46 29.23 16.44 -4.21
CA THR A 46 29.38 17.38 -3.09
C THR A 46 29.15 16.68 -1.74
N ASP A 47 29.78 17.21 -0.69
CA ASP A 47 29.52 16.82 0.71
C ASP A 47 28.39 17.68 1.33
N ASP A 48 27.50 18.23 0.49
CA ASP A 48 26.41 19.09 0.94
C ASP A 48 25.37 18.31 1.75
N GLU A 49 24.64 19.04 2.58
CA GLU A 49 23.58 18.44 3.40
C GLU A 49 22.42 17.97 2.53
N ALA A 50 21.86 16.80 2.87
CA ALA A 50 20.77 16.22 2.11
C ALA A 50 19.48 17.02 2.27
N VAL A 51 18.90 17.43 1.16
CA VAL A 51 17.69 18.26 1.06
C VAL A 51 16.44 17.41 0.86
N LEU A 52 15.29 17.90 1.32
CA LEU A 52 14.02 17.18 1.21
C LEU A 52 13.52 17.22 -0.24
N PHE A 53 13.20 16.05 -0.79
CA PHE A 53 12.70 15.90 -2.14
C PHE A 53 11.21 15.53 -2.13
N HIS A 54 10.44 16.22 -2.95
CA HIS A 54 9.02 15.96 -3.13
C HIS A 54 8.73 15.57 -4.57
N PHE A 55 8.43 14.29 -4.78
CA PHE A 55 8.01 13.79 -6.07
C PHE A 55 6.57 14.23 -6.38
N ARG A 56 6.38 14.94 -7.51
CA ARG A 56 5.06 15.36 -8.03
C ARG A 56 4.21 16.16 -7.01
N LYS A 57 4.82 17.13 -6.32
CA LYS A 57 4.16 17.97 -5.31
C LYS A 57 3.01 18.80 -5.89
N ARG A 58 3.19 19.33 -7.11
CA ARG A 58 2.18 20.15 -7.80
C ARG A 58 1.84 19.56 -9.16
N CYS A 59 0.59 19.72 -9.56
CA CYS A 59 0.09 19.38 -10.89
C CYS A 59 -0.20 20.68 -11.64
N THR A 60 0.47 20.90 -12.77
CA THR A 60 0.38 22.14 -13.57
C THR A 60 -0.56 22.00 -14.77
N GLY A 61 -1.12 20.81 -15.02
CA GLY A 61 -2.03 20.57 -16.14
C GLY A 61 -2.32 19.09 -16.36
N MET A 62 -2.68 18.72 -17.59
CA MET A 62 -2.91 17.33 -17.99
C MET A 62 -1.57 16.57 -17.89
N GLY A 63 -1.40 15.81 -16.79
CA GLY A 63 -0.24 14.94 -16.52
C GLY A 63 1.13 15.59 -16.36
N SER A 64 1.19 16.92 -16.33
CA SER A 64 2.42 17.65 -15.99
C SER A 64 2.53 17.79 -14.47
N TYR A 65 3.61 17.23 -13.93
CA TYR A 65 3.90 17.26 -12.50
C TYR A 65 5.22 17.99 -12.24
N VAL A 66 5.21 18.81 -11.19
CA VAL A 66 6.39 19.52 -10.71
C VAL A 66 6.94 18.80 -9.50
N HIS A 67 8.23 18.47 -9.56
CA HIS A 67 8.99 17.96 -8.42
C HIS A 67 9.69 19.15 -7.75
N THR A 68 9.80 19.12 -6.42
CA THR A 68 10.39 20.23 -5.69
C THR A 68 11.41 19.76 -4.67
N ILE A 69 12.38 20.62 -4.41
CA ILE A 69 13.38 20.46 -3.36
C ILE A 69 13.14 21.56 -2.33
N GLU A 70 13.15 21.21 -1.05
CA GLU A 70 13.16 22.19 0.04
C GLU A 70 14.60 22.40 0.51
N ALA A 71 15.15 23.57 0.19
CA ALA A 71 16.45 24.04 0.63
C ALA A 71 16.28 25.20 1.64
N ALA A 72 17.38 25.65 2.24
CA ALA A 72 17.35 26.76 3.21
C ALA A 72 16.76 28.06 2.62
N ASP A 73 16.92 28.26 1.31
CA ASP A 73 16.46 29.46 0.58
C ASP A 73 15.00 29.37 0.11
N GLY A 74 14.31 28.23 0.33
CA GLY A 74 12.93 27.99 -0.04
C GLY A 74 12.71 26.74 -0.92
N GLU A 75 11.55 26.70 -1.59
CA GLU A 75 11.17 25.61 -2.49
C GLU A 75 11.65 25.89 -3.92
N THR A 76 12.48 24.99 -4.46
CA THR A 76 12.99 25.06 -5.84
C THR A 76 12.40 23.93 -6.67
N GLU A 77 12.04 24.21 -7.92
CA GLU A 77 11.55 23.20 -8.86
C GLU A 77 12.71 22.36 -9.40
N LEU A 78 12.53 21.03 -9.43
CA LEU A 78 13.49 20.10 -9.99
C LEU A 78 12.88 19.42 -11.22
N HIS A 79 13.55 19.52 -12.36
CA HIS A 79 13.11 18.88 -13.59
C HIS A 79 13.69 17.44 -13.70
N PRO A 80 12.95 16.45 -14.24
CA PRO A 80 13.45 15.08 -14.40
C PRO A 80 14.77 14.94 -15.18
N SER A 81 15.09 15.87 -16.08
CA SER A 81 16.38 15.91 -16.81
C SER A 81 17.57 16.20 -15.91
N GLU A 82 17.34 16.75 -14.72
CA GLU A 82 18.38 17.09 -13.76
C GLU A 82 18.58 15.99 -12.73
N PHE A 83 17.72 14.96 -12.69
CA PHE A 83 17.80 13.88 -11.70
C PHE A 83 19.16 13.20 -11.68
N GLU A 84 19.83 13.06 -12.82
CA GLU A 84 21.17 12.45 -12.91
C GLU A 84 22.23 13.19 -12.09
N LYS A 85 22.03 14.48 -11.80
CA LYS A 85 22.91 15.30 -10.96
C LYS A 85 22.71 15.07 -9.46
N TRP A 86 21.72 14.28 -9.06
CA TRP A 86 21.35 14.07 -7.67
C TRP A 86 21.52 12.61 -7.25
N GLU A 87 21.95 12.42 -6.02
CA GLU A 87 22.04 11.14 -5.32
C GLU A 87 20.85 10.99 -4.39
N ALA A 88 20.20 9.82 -4.41
CA ALA A 88 19.16 9.46 -3.47
C ALA A 88 19.80 8.98 -2.15
N VAL A 89 19.58 9.73 -1.08
CA VAL A 89 20.21 9.48 0.23
C VAL A 89 19.27 8.71 1.16
N GLU A 90 18.00 9.13 1.23
CA GLU A 90 17.00 8.53 2.10
C GLU A 90 15.77 8.12 1.30
N PHE A 91 15.32 6.88 1.47
CA PHE A 91 14.13 6.33 0.85
C PHE A 91 13.00 6.18 1.88
N LEU A 92 11.75 6.37 1.44
CA LEU A 92 10.55 6.12 2.23
C LEU A 92 10.35 4.64 2.52
N TYR A 93 10.67 3.79 1.55
CA TYR A 93 10.52 2.34 1.62
C TYR A 93 11.40 1.64 0.55
N PRO A 94 11.65 0.32 0.65
CA PRO A 94 12.39 -0.44 -0.35
C PRO A 94 11.67 -0.46 -1.72
N GLY A 95 12.42 -0.46 -2.83
CA GLY A 95 11.85 -0.57 -4.17
C GLY A 95 11.40 -2.01 -4.44
N TYR A 96 10.10 -2.27 -4.41
CA TYR A 96 9.54 -3.62 -4.55
C TYR A 96 9.08 -3.91 -5.98
N LEU A 97 8.62 -2.89 -6.70
CA LEU A 97 8.05 -2.98 -8.05
C LEU A 97 8.78 -2.06 -9.04
N GLU A 98 9.90 -1.47 -8.64
CA GLU A 98 10.71 -0.56 -9.47
C GLU A 98 11.13 -1.19 -10.81
N ASP A 99 11.39 -2.49 -10.82
CA ASP A 99 11.73 -3.27 -12.01
C ASP A 99 10.58 -3.37 -13.02
N LEU A 100 9.33 -3.23 -12.57
CA LEU A 100 8.14 -3.31 -13.40
C LEU A 100 7.76 -1.99 -14.08
N LEU A 101 8.50 -0.89 -13.85
CA LEU A 101 8.13 0.40 -14.45
C LEU A 101 8.09 0.35 -15.98
N ASP A 102 9.06 -0.31 -16.62
CA ASP A 102 9.09 -0.43 -18.09
C ASP A 102 7.93 -1.28 -18.59
N ALA A 103 7.54 -2.32 -17.83
CA ALA A 103 6.37 -3.13 -18.15
C ALA A 103 5.07 -2.33 -18.01
N ALA A 104 4.96 -1.48 -16.97
CA ALA A 104 3.84 -0.59 -16.75
C ALA A 104 3.73 0.48 -17.85
N TYR A 105 4.85 1.07 -18.25
CA TYR A 105 4.90 2.00 -19.38
C TYR A 105 4.38 1.35 -20.66
N ASN A 106 4.88 0.15 -20.98
CA ASN A 106 4.42 -0.61 -22.13
C ASN A 106 2.94 -0.98 -22.04
N ALA A 107 2.42 -1.21 -20.82
CA ALA A 107 1.02 -1.51 -20.60
C ALA A 107 0.07 -0.37 -21.00
N TYR A 108 0.51 0.88 -20.82
CA TYR A 108 -0.29 2.06 -21.16
C TYR A 108 -0.09 2.60 -22.56
N ARG A 109 0.90 2.08 -23.32
CA ARG A 109 1.30 2.60 -24.63
C ARG A 109 0.15 2.71 -25.65
N TRP A 110 -0.84 1.82 -25.56
CA TRP A 110 -1.99 1.80 -26.48
C TRP A 110 -3.27 2.40 -25.89
N SER A 111 -3.26 2.80 -24.61
CA SER A 111 -4.45 3.19 -23.85
C SER A 111 -4.37 4.59 -23.22
N SER A 112 -3.18 5.21 -23.16
CA SER A 112 -2.94 6.55 -22.64
C SER A 112 -2.16 7.42 -23.63
N PHE A 113 -2.43 8.73 -23.62
CA PHE A 113 -1.59 9.73 -24.30
C PHE A 113 -0.28 10.01 -23.53
N GLU A 114 -0.26 9.73 -22.24
CA GLU A 114 0.90 9.92 -21.35
C GLU A 114 1.19 8.61 -20.61
N PRO A 115 1.69 7.58 -21.31
CA PRO A 115 1.93 6.26 -20.73
C PRO A 115 2.96 6.27 -19.60
N GLU A 116 3.99 7.12 -19.67
CA GLU A 116 5.01 7.28 -18.63
C GLU A 116 4.39 7.80 -17.34
N ALA A 117 3.59 8.87 -17.44
CA ALA A 117 2.98 9.51 -16.29
C ALA A 117 2.02 8.54 -15.58
N ARG A 118 1.25 7.77 -16.36
CA ARG A 118 0.35 6.73 -15.87
C ARG A 118 1.09 5.58 -15.21
N ALA A 119 2.15 5.06 -15.83
CA ALA A 119 2.96 3.97 -15.28
C ALA A 119 3.58 4.32 -13.93
N GLU A 120 4.20 5.51 -13.83
CA GLU A 120 4.76 6.01 -12.57
C GLU A 120 3.70 6.14 -11.47
N THR A 121 2.50 6.64 -11.82
CA THR A 121 1.38 6.73 -10.87
C THR A 121 0.94 5.35 -10.39
N ASP A 122 0.78 4.40 -11.31
CA ASP A 122 0.28 3.07 -11.00
C ASP A 122 1.28 2.32 -10.10
N ILE A 123 2.57 2.33 -10.46
CA ILE A 123 3.64 1.75 -9.62
C ILE A 123 3.65 2.35 -8.23
N MET A 124 3.62 3.68 -8.12
CA MET A 124 3.59 4.38 -6.82
C MET A 124 2.37 3.97 -5.99
N GLN A 125 1.18 3.85 -6.59
CA GLN A 125 -0.04 3.47 -5.89
C GLN A 125 0.00 2.02 -5.41
N TYR A 126 0.42 1.10 -6.28
CA TYR A 126 0.51 -0.32 -5.94
C TYR A 126 1.65 -0.61 -4.95
N GLU A 127 2.76 0.11 -4.99
CA GLU A 127 3.79 -0.02 -3.96
C GLU A 127 3.36 0.55 -2.62
N LYS A 128 2.68 1.70 -2.61
CA LYS A 128 2.09 2.25 -1.38
C LYS A 128 1.10 1.26 -0.76
N GLN A 129 0.26 0.64 -1.59
CA GLN A 129 -0.64 -0.44 -1.16
C GLN A 129 0.12 -1.61 -0.56
N LEU A 130 1.19 -2.07 -1.21
CA LEU A 130 2.04 -3.16 -0.72
C LEU A 130 2.66 -2.82 0.64
N VAL A 131 3.26 -1.64 0.79
CA VAL A 131 3.89 -1.19 2.05
C VAL A 131 2.86 -1.11 3.18
N GLU A 132 1.63 -0.67 2.90
CA GLU A 132 0.55 -0.65 3.87
C GLU A 132 0.13 -2.07 4.29
N ASP A 133 0.09 -3.01 3.34
CA ASP A 133 -0.23 -4.40 3.60
C ASP A 133 0.83 -5.07 4.47
N LEU A 134 2.11 -4.80 4.23
CA LEU A 134 3.22 -5.37 4.98
C LEU A 134 3.18 -5.02 6.47
N LYS A 135 2.62 -3.86 6.85
CA LYS A 135 2.40 -3.50 8.26
C LYS A 135 1.45 -4.46 8.99
N GLN A 136 0.55 -5.11 8.24
CA GLN A 136 -0.43 -6.04 8.78
C GLN A 136 0.04 -7.49 8.70
N ILE A 137 1.12 -7.79 7.99
CA ILE A 137 1.57 -9.17 7.73
C ILE A 137 2.76 -9.49 8.64
N PRO A 138 2.78 -10.64 9.33
CA PRO A 138 3.93 -11.06 10.13
C PRO A 138 5.18 -11.24 9.24
N GLU A 139 6.35 -10.87 9.75
CA GLU A 139 7.63 -10.84 9.01
C GLU A 139 7.93 -12.15 8.26
N GLU A 140 7.61 -13.30 8.86
CA GLU A 140 7.81 -14.64 8.28
C GLU A 140 7.16 -14.80 6.90
N LYS A 141 6.00 -14.17 6.67
CA LYS A 141 5.22 -14.29 5.43
C LYS A 141 5.34 -13.09 4.51
N GLN A 142 6.08 -12.06 4.90
CA GLN A 142 6.24 -10.85 4.09
C GLN A 142 6.90 -11.16 2.74
N ASN A 143 7.95 -11.98 2.72
CA ASN A 143 8.63 -12.35 1.47
C ASN A 143 7.72 -13.14 0.51
N GLU A 144 6.93 -14.08 1.03
CA GLU A 144 5.93 -14.81 0.25
C GLU A 144 4.90 -13.84 -0.34
N TYR A 145 4.40 -12.91 0.47
CA TYR A 145 3.44 -11.92 0.02
C TYR A 145 4.01 -10.99 -1.06
N VAL A 146 5.22 -10.44 -0.86
CA VAL A 146 5.89 -9.55 -1.83
C VAL A 146 6.09 -10.26 -3.16
N SER A 147 6.63 -11.49 -3.16
CA SER A 147 6.87 -12.26 -4.39
C SER A 147 5.57 -12.60 -5.14
N ALA A 148 4.52 -13.00 -4.41
CA ALA A 148 3.22 -13.27 -5.01
C ALA A 148 2.54 -12.00 -5.53
N TYR A 149 2.65 -10.88 -4.80
CA TYR A 149 2.14 -9.58 -5.20
C TYR A 149 2.81 -9.11 -6.49
N HIS A 150 4.14 -9.14 -6.53
CA HIS A 150 4.95 -8.80 -7.70
C HIS A 150 4.54 -9.62 -8.93
N SER A 151 4.49 -10.95 -8.79
CA SER A 151 4.13 -11.85 -9.89
C SER A 151 2.72 -11.56 -10.44
N LYS A 152 1.73 -11.37 -9.54
CA LYS A 152 0.35 -11.10 -9.96
C LYS A 152 0.18 -9.72 -10.55
N PHE A 153 0.86 -8.71 -10.00
CA PHE A 153 0.84 -7.36 -10.53
C PHE A 153 1.52 -7.30 -11.91
N SER A 154 2.64 -8.00 -12.11
CA SER A 154 3.27 -8.17 -13.43
C SER A 154 2.31 -8.82 -14.43
N ALA A 155 1.56 -9.85 -14.03
CA ALA A 155 0.53 -10.47 -14.86
C ALA A 155 -0.64 -9.52 -15.20
N LEU A 156 -1.03 -8.67 -14.24
CA LEU A 156 -2.03 -7.62 -14.44
C LEU A 156 -1.57 -6.61 -15.50
N LEU A 157 -0.35 -6.08 -15.38
CA LEU A 157 0.26 -5.19 -16.38
C LEU A 157 0.35 -5.85 -17.75
N GLY A 158 0.75 -7.14 -17.80
CA GLY A 158 0.77 -7.92 -19.02
C GLY A 158 -0.60 -8.11 -19.67
N SER A 159 -1.69 -8.08 -18.88
CA SER A 159 -3.06 -8.08 -19.41
C SER A 159 -3.51 -6.73 -19.92
N LEU A 160 -3.14 -5.67 -19.21
CA LEU A 160 -3.44 -4.29 -19.57
C LEU A 160 -2.75 -3.87 -20.88
N SER A 161 -1.53 -4.35 -21.13
CA SER A 161 -0.78 -4.05 -22.37
C SER A 161 -1.45 -4.49 -23.66
N ARG A 162 -2.43 -5.39 -23.58
CA ARG A 162 -3.23 -5.85 -24.73
C ARG A 162 -4.46 -4.98 -24.97
N CYS A 163 -4.80 -4.09 -24.04
CA CYS A 163 -5.93 -3.20 -24.12
C CYS A 163 -5.54 -1.93 -24.88
N ALA A 164 -6.42 -1.48 -25.76
CA ALA A 164 -6.22 -0.29 -26.57
C ALA A 164 -7.39 0.68 -26.39
N SER A 165 -7.11 1.97 -26.54
CA SER A 165 -8.12 3.02 -26.59
C SER A 165 -8.29 3.51 -28.02
N PRO A 166 -9.50 3.51 -28.60
CA PRO A 166 -9.72 4.06 -29.94
C PRO A 166 -9.42 5.56 -30.02
N MET A 167 -9.42 6.27 -28.89
CA MET A 167 -9.00 7.68 -28.83
C MET A 167 -7.48 7.82 -29.03
N VAL A 168 -6.69 6.87 -28.53
CA VAL A 168 -5.22 6.88 -28.61
C VAL A 168 -4.75 6.23 -29.91
N THR A 169 -5.35 5.11 -30.30
CA THR A 169 -4.94 4.32 -31.48
C THR A 169 -5.65 4.72 -32.76
N GLY A 170 -6.67 5.58 -32.67
CA GLY A 170 -7.55 5.98 -33.76
C GLY A 170 -8.81 5.09 -33.86
N PRO A 171 -9.98 5.68 -34.13
CA PRO A 171 -11.25 4.94 -34.21
C PRO A 171 -11.42 4.19 -35.54
N ALA A 172 -10.68 4.57 -36.58
CA ALA A 172 -10.83 4.01 -37.92
C ALA A 172 -10.47 2.52 -37.93
N LYS A 173 -11.44 1.67 -38.32
CA LYS A 173 -11.30 0.19 -38.37
C LYS A 173 -10.91 -0.43 -37.02
N PHE A 174 -11.18 0.24 -35.91
CA PHE A 174 -10.90 -0.30 -34.58
C PHE A 174 -11.77 -1.54 -34.29
N ASN A 175 -11.14 -2.66 -33.95
CA ASN A 175 -11.86 -3.90 -33.66
C ASN A 175 -12.33 -3.90 -32.19
N CYS A 176 -13.51 -3.30 -31.95
CA CYS A 176 -14.09 -3.21 -30.61
C CYS A 176 -14.29 -4.59 -29.95
N GLN A 177 -14.74 -5.59 -30.70
CA GLN A 177 -14.97 -6.93 -30.14
C GLN A 177 -13.68 -7.56 -29.61
N ARG A 178 -12.58 -7.45 -30.36
CA ARG A 178 -11.27 -7.92 -29.92
C ARG A 178 -10.78 -7.17 -28.70
N ASN A 179 -10.97 -5.85 -28.67
CA ASN A 179 -10.55 -5.04 -27.53
C ASN A 179 -11.38 -5.33 -26.27
N ASN A 180 -12.70 -5.52 -26.41
CA ASN A 180 -13.57 -5.89 -25.29
C ASN A 180 -13.12 -7.21 -24.67
N LYS A 181 -12.75 -8.22 -25.49
CA LYS A 181 -12.19 -9.47 -24.98
C LYS A 181 -10.86 -9.26 -24.22
N ALA A 182 -10.02 -8.30 -24.64
CA ALA A 182 -8.81 -7.95 -23.91
C ALA A 182 -9.11 -7.25 -22.59
N LEU A 183 -10.10 -6.35 -22.58
CA LEU A 183 -10.60 -5.67 -21.38
C LEU A 183 -11.20 -6.65 -20.37
N ASP A 184 -12.02 -7.61 -20.83
CA ASP A 184 -12.56 -8.67 -19.97
C ASP A 184 -11.44 -9.51 -19.35
N ALA A 185 -10.41 -9.84 -20.14
CA ALA A 185 -9.25 -10.55 -19.62
C ALA A 185 -8.45 -9.73 -18.61
N TYR A 186 -8.34 -8.41 -18.79
CA TYR A 186 -7.74 -7.50 -17.81
C TYR A 186 -8.59 -7.43 -16.54
N GLN A 187 -9.91 -7.27 -16.66
CA GLN A 187 -10.82 -7.19 -15.52
C GLN A 187 -10.76 -8.47 -14.68
N ASN A 188 -10.79 -9.64 -15.31
CA ASN A 188 -10.63 -10.91 -14.60
C ASN A 188 -9.31 -10.99 -13.83
N ARG A 189 -8.19 -10.51 -14.41
CA ARG A 189 -6.89 -10.47 -13.71
C ARG A 189 -6.88 -9.45 -12.56
N PHE A 190 -7.55 -8.32 -12.75
CA PHE A 190 -7.72 -7.31 -11.71
C PHE A 190 -8.49 -7.88 -10.52
N ASP A 191 -9.61 -8.55 -10.78
CA ASP A 191 -10.44 -9.18 -9.75
C ASP A 191 -9.67 -10.31 -9.06
N GLU A 192 -9.01 -11.20 -9.81
CA GLU A 192 -8.17 -12.27 -9.26
C GLU A 192 -7.08 -11.74 -8.32
N PHE A 193 -6.45 -10.62 -8.68
CA PHE A 193 -5.42 -9.98 -7.86
C PHE A 193 -6.00 -9.44 -6.54
N HIS A 194 -7.09 -8.69 -6.59
CA HIS A 194 -7.72 -8.12 -5.40
C HIS A 194 -8.34 -9.19 -4.50
N ASP A 195 -8.98 -10.21 -5.09
CA ASP A 195 -9.52 -11.35 -4.36
C ASP A 195 -8.43 -12.16 -3.67
N TRP A 196 -7.29 -12.35 -4.33
CA TRP A 196 -6.14 -12.98 -3.69
C TRP A 196 -5.63 -12.14 -2.51
N ARG A 197 -5.44 -10.83 -2.69
CA ARG A 197 -4.99 -9.91 -1.64
C ARG A 197 -5.92 -9.93 -0.43
N ASN A 198 -7.23 -9.83 -0.66
CA ASN A 198 -8.24 -9.87 0.39
C ASN A 198 -8.23 -11.21 1.14
N ARG A 199 -8.13 -12.33 0.41
CA ARG A 199 -8.03 -13.66 1.03
C ARG A 199 -6.75 -13.84 1.83
N PHE A 200 -5.61 -13.34 1.35
CA PHE A 200 -4.35 -13.42 2.06
C PHE A 200 -4.42 -12.64 3.38
N LYS A 201 -4.91 -11.40 3.35
CA LYS A 201 -5.13 -10.58 4.55
C LYS A 201 -6.07 -11.25 5.55
N ALA A 202 -7.21 -11.76 5.08
CA ALA A 202 -8.15 -12.48 5.94
C ALA A 202 -7.51 -13.71 6.59
N ALA A 203 -6.64 -14.43 5.88
CA ALA A 203 -5.90 -15.55 6.44
C ALA A 203 -4.89 -15.09 7.51
N MET A 204 -4.24 -13.94 7.34
CA MET A 204 -3.31 -13.38 8.33
C MET A 204 -4.03 -12.90 9.59
N GLU A 205 -5.18 -12.24 9.45
CA GLU A 205 -5.99 -11.85 10.60
C GLU A 205 -6.47 -13.08 11.39
N ARG A 206 -6.94 -14.13 10.70
CA ARG A 206 -7.28 -15.41 11.37
C ARG A 206 -6.09 -16.04 12.09
N MET A 207 -4.89 -15.95 11.51
CA MET A 207 -3.67 -16.45 12.13
C MET A 207 -3.32 -15.66 13.41
N LYS A 208 -3.45 -14.33 13.37
CA LYS A 208 -3.26 -13.46 14.54
C LYS A 208 -4.29 -13.75 15.62
N GLU A 209 -5.56 -13.89 15.26
CA GLU A 209 -6.64 -14.24 16.19
C GLU A 209 -6.42 -15.62 16.83
N ALA A 210 -5.99 -16.60 16.04
CA ALA A 210 -5.66 -17.93 16.56
C ALA A 210 -4.50 -17.88 17.56
N ALA A 211 -3.49 -17.05 17.29
CA ALA A 211 -2.32 -16.84 18.15
C ALA A 211 -2.60 -16.02 19.42
N LYS A 212 -3.77 -15.38 19.57
CA LYS A 212 -4.15 -14.69 20.83
C LYS A 212 -4.12 -15.68 22.01
N PRO A 213 -3.51 -15.31 23.15
CA PRO A 213 -3.53 -16.12 24.37
C PRO A 213 -4.96 -16.46 24.79
N GLU A 214 -5.13 -17.66 25.35
CA GLU A 214 -6.45 -18.15 25.79
C GLU A 214 -7.10 -17.22 26.82
N GLU A 215 -6.29 -16.60 27.69
CA GLU A 215 -6.74 -15.63 28.69
C GLU A 215 -7.37 -14.39 28.05
N GLN A 216 -6.80 -13.88 26.95
CA GLN A 216 -7.39 -12.76 26.20
C GLN A 216 -8.71 -13.16 25.53
N LYS A 217 -8.80 -14.40 25.01
CA LYS A 217 -10.05 -14.91 24.42
C LYS A 217 -11.14 -15.04 25.48
N GLN A 218 -10.79 -15.51 26.68
CA GLN A 218 -11.72 -15.59 27.81
C GLN A 218 -12.17 -14.21 28.28
N GLU A 219 -11.25 -13.24 28.36
CA GLU A 219 -11.59 -11.87 28.71
C GLU A 219 -12.48 -11.19 27.65
N GLU A 220 -12.18 -11.37 26.36
CA GLU A 220 -13.02 -10.88 25.26
C GLU A 220 -14.43 -11.52 25.30
N ALA A 221 -14.52 -12.83 25.55
CA ALA A 221 -15.78 -13.55 25.70
C ALA A 221 -16.57 -13.07 26.93
N TRP A 222 -15.90 -12.88 28.06
CA TRP A 222 -16.49 -12.35 29.28
C TRP A 222 -17.00 -10.91 29.10
N ASN A 223 -16.22 -10.06 28.44
CA ASN A 223 -16.61 -8.68 28.14
C ASN A 223 -17.79 -8.62 27.16
N ARG A 224 -17.87 -9.54 26.19
CA ARG A 224 -19.03 -9.68 25.31
C ARG A 224 -20.27 -10.10 26.11
N LEU A 225 -20.16 -11.12 26.94
CA LEU A 225 -21.25 -11.57 27.80
C LEU A 225 -21.74 -10.45 28.73
N LYS A 226 -20.83 -9.70 29.33
CA LYS A 226 -21.17 -8.54 30.17
C LYS A 226 -21.95 -7.48 29.40
N ARG A 227 -21.58 -7.19 28.15
CA ARG A 227 -22.32 -6.26 27.27
C ARG A 227 -23.71 -6.79 26.92
N ASP A 228 -23.83 -8.07 26.60
CA ASP A 228 -25.10 -8.69 26.24
C ASP A 228 -26.07 -8.71 27.44
N ILE A 229 -25.55 -9.02 28.64
CA ILE A 229 -26.30 -8.93 29.91
C ILE A 229 -26.71 -7.48 30.19
N ALA A 230 -25.79 -6.52 30.07
CA ALA A 230 -26.09 -5.11 30.30
C ALA A 230 -27.15 -4.57 29.33
N SER A 231 -27.06 -4.94 28.05
CA SER A 231 -28.05 -4.58 27.02
C SER A 231 -29.44 -5.16 27.33
N SER A 232 -29.48 -6.43 27.73
CA SER A 232 -30.72 -7.12 28.10
C SER A 232 -31.33 -6.52 29.38
N ALA A 233 -30.51 -6.21 30.38
CA ALA A 233 -30.93 -5.56 31.62
C ALA A 233 -31.47 -4.14 31.38
N GLN A 234 -30.81 -3.36 30.51
CA GLN A 234 -31.28 -2.04 30.11
C GLN A 234 -32.65 -2.12 29.42
N THR A 235 -32.81 -3.10 28.52
CA THR A 235 -34.09 -3.32 27.84
C THR A 235 -35.21 -3.70 28.81
N ILE A 236 -34.92 -4.53 29.82
CA ILE A 236 -35.88 -4.87 30.89
C ILE A 236 -36.28 -3.62 31.67
N HIS A 237 -35.30 -2.79 32.06
CA HIS A 237 -35.57 -1.53 32.76
C HIS A 237 -36.45 -0.57 31.93
N ASP A 238 -36.21 -0.48 30.62
CA ASP A 238 -36.98 0.39 29.74
C ASP A 238 -38.42 -0.13 29.51
N ILE A 239 -38.65 -1.44 29.58
CA ILE A 239 -39.99 -2.04 29.63
C ILE A 239 -40.67 -1.73 30.97
N ASP A 240 -39.96 -1.94 32.09
CA ASP A 240 -40.49 -1.76 33.44
C ASP A 240 -40.83 -0.27 33.71
N THR A 241 -40.12 0.66 33.09
CA THR A 241 -40.41 2.12 33.14
C THR A 241 -41.38 2.61 32.06
N GLY A 242 -41.86 1.72 31.18
CA GLY A 242 -42.85 2.04 30.13
C GLY A 242 -42.32 2.85 28.94
N LYS A 243 -40.99 3.01 28.81
CA LYS A 243 -40.32 3.66 27.68
C LYS A 243 -40.34 2.79 26.43
N ALA A 244 -40.14 1.49 26.59
CA ALA A 244 -40.23 0.50 25.52
C ALA A 244 -41.59 -0.24 25.59
N ARG A 245 -42.35 -0.25 24.48
CA ARG A 245 -43.67 -0.88 24.39
C ARG A 245 -43.69 -1.92 23.27
N GLY A 246 -44.41 -3.03 23.46
CA GLY A 246 -44.54 -4.10 22.47
C GLY A 246 -43.51 -5.24 22.57
N TYR A 247 -42.59 -5.16 23.53
CA TYR A 247 -41.60 -6.21 23.80
C TYR A 247 -41.99 -7.04 25.03
N SER A 248 -41.76 -8.36 24.98
CA SER A 248 -42.01 -9.25 26.13
C SER A 248 -40.82 -9.28 27.07
N ARG A 249 -41.01 -8.78 28.29
CA ARG A 249 -39.99 -8.78 29.37
C ARG A 249 -39.38 -10.16 29.60
N ALA A 250 -40.18 -11.22 29.52
CA ALA A 250 -39.75 -12.59 29.78
C ALA A 250 -38.65 -13.08 28.83
N LEU A 251 -38.63 -12.60 27.58
CA LEU A 251 -37.63 -12.99 26.58
C LEU A 251 -36.22 -12.51 26.94
N PHE A 252 -36.10 -11.27 27.42
CA PHE A 252 -34.82 -10.71 27.85
C PHE A 252 -34.34 -11.31 29.17
N VAL A 253 -35.26 -11.66 30.07
CA VAL A 253 -34.93 -12.39 31.31
C VAL A 253 -34.40 -13.79 30.98
N SER A 254 -35.06 -14.53 30.06
CA SER A 254 -34.56 -15.84 29.64
C SER A 254 -33.22 -15.77 28.93
N SER A 255 -32.93 -14.68 28.22
CA SER A 255 -31.66 -14.47 27.52
C SER A 255 -30.47 -14.19 28.45
N ILE A 256 -30.71 -13.79 29.71
CA ILE A 256 -29.66 -13.60 30.72
C ILE A 256 -29.37 -14.90 31.49
N LEU A 257 -30.38 -15.76 31.62
CA LEU A 257 -30.33 -17.00 32.39
C LEU A 257 -29.78 -18.20 31.60
N ASN A 258 -29.84 -18.12 30.27
CA ASN A 258 -29.26 -19.10 29.34
C ASN A 258 -27.91 -18.61 28.83
#